data_AF-A0A511N4Z2-F1
#
_entry.id   AF-A0A511N4Z2-F1
#
_cell.length_a   1.000
_cell.length_b   1.000
_cell.length_c   1.000
_cell.angle_alpha   90.00
_cell.angle_beta   90.00
_cell.angle_gamma   90.00
#
_symmetry.space_group_name_H-M   'P 1'
#
loop_
_entity.id
_entity.type
_entity.pdbx_description
1 polymer ?
#
loop_
_entity_poly.entity_id
_entity_poly.type
_entity_poly.pdbx_seq_one_letter_code
_entity_poly.pdbx_strand_id
1 'polypeptide(L)'
;MQSEHSCQSASGQINGIPVQGNIRMLGTPGKASVVYGDICTSSAEDSAKLRSLEHLIYQGFCWDGEGQQSKVELPIQWASVQEEMLSFCGLVEAEDSWILNHLKSRH
;
A
#
# COMPACT_ATOMS: atom_id res chain seq x y z
N MET A 1 15.45 0.21 -27.45
CA MET A 1 14.88 1.20 -26.52
C MET A 1 14.18 0.42 -25.42
N GLN A 2 14.92 0.05 -24.37
CA GLN A 2 14.36 -0.61 -23.20
C GLN A 2 14.15 0.48 -22.16
N SER A 3 12.89 0.81 -21.89
CA SER A 3 12.53 1.69 -20.78
C SER A 3 12.82 0.93 -19.49
N GLU A 4 14.03 1.08 -18.96
CA GLU A 4 14.34 0.77 -17.58
C GLU A 4 13.57 1.75 -16.69
N HIS A 5 12.26 1.53 -16.55
CA HIS A 5 11.57 1.97 -15.36
C HIS A 5 12.24 1.21 -14.22
N SER A 6 13.16 1.87 -13.53
CA SER A 6 13.75 1.39 -12.29
C SER A 6 12.60 0.90 -11.43
N CYS A 7 12.42 -0.42 -11.37
CA CYS A 7 11.31 -1.05 -10.69
C CYS A 7 11.62 -0.88 -9.21
N GLN A 8 11.20 0.25 -8.63
CA GLN A 8 11.46 0.60 -7.25
C GLN A 8 10.67 -0.37 -6.37
N SER A 9 11.31 -1.49 -6.05
CA SER A 9 10.78 -2.49 -5.14
C SER A 9 10.80 -1.91 -3.73
N ALA A 10 9.67 -1.98 -3.06
CA ALA A 10 9.52 -1.63 -1.67
C ALA A 10 9.48 -2.91 -0.82
N SER A 11 10.16 -2.87 0.31
CA SER A 11 10.04 -3.89 1.35
C SER A 11 9.08 -3.42 2.44
N GLY A 12 8.33 -4.36 2.99
CA GLY A 12 7.44 -4.13 4.11
C GLY A 12 7.03 -5.44 4.75
N GLN A 13 5.97 -5.38 5.54
CA GLN A 13 5.34 -6.54 6.14
C GLN A 13 3.83 -6.40 6.14
N ILE A 14 3.12 -7.52 6.06
CA ILE A 14 1.68 -7.58 6.31
C ILE A 14 1.48 -8.47 7.54
N ASN A 15 0.92 -7.89 8.61
CA ASN A 15 0.76 -8.57 9.91
C ASN A 15 2.05 -9.26 10.41
N GLY A 16 3.21 -8.65 10.17
CA GLY A 16 4.52 -9.20 10.54
C GLY A 16 5.11 -10.21 9.56
N ILE A 17 4.39 -10.59 8.49
CA ILE A 17 4.91 -11.43 7.42
C ILE A 17 5.66 -10.55 6.41
N PRO A 18 6.95 -10.81 6.12
CA PRO A 18 7.73 -9.98 5.22
C PRO A 18 7.25 -10.11 3.78
N VAL A 19 7.13 -8.96 3.11
CA VAL A 19 6.69 -8.84 1.72
C VAL A 19 7.60 -7.89 0.95
N GLN A 20 7.77 -8.16 -0.34
CA GLN A 20 8.50 -7.29 -1.26
C GLN A 20 7.73 -7.14 -2.56
N GLY A 21 7.78 -5.95 -3.16
CA GLY A 21 7.20 -5.76 -4.48
C GLY A 21 6.99 -4.30 -4.84
N ASN A 22 6.13 -4.06 -5.81
CA ASN A 22 5.89 -2.73 -6.35
C ASN A 22 4.74 -2.09 -5.60
N ILE A 23 5.05 -1.21 -4.64
CA ILE A 23 4.07 -0.58 -3.77
C ILE A 23 4.09 0.92 -4.02
N ARG A 24 2.93 1.44 -4.43
CA ARG A 24 2.78 2.80 -4.89
C ARG A 24 1.70 3.54 -4.11
N MET A 25 1.91 4.83 -3.94
CA MET A 25 0.94 5.76 -3.39
C MET A 25 0.39 6.65 -4.50
N LEU A 26 -0.93 6.68 -4.64
CA LEU A 26 -1.65 7.62 -5.50
C LEU A 26 -2.47 8.54 -4.62
N GLY A 27 -2.17 9.83 -4.68
CA GLY A 27 -2.90 10.83 -3.93
C GLY A 27 -2.15 12.13 -3.90
N THR A 28 -2.83 13.18 -3.45
CA THR A 28 -2.20 14.48 -3.20
C THR A 28 -2.01 14.63 -1.69
N PRO A 29 -0.86 15.10 -1.21
CA PRO A 29 -0.67 15.43 0.20
C PRO A 29 -1.85 16.27 0.75
N GLY A 30 -2.36 15.92 1.92
CA GLY A 30 -3.52 16.58 2.55
C GLY A 30 -4.90 16.16 2.02
N LYS A 31 -4.96 15.16 1.12
CA LYS A 31 -6.19 14.48 0.69
C LYS A 31 -6.07 12.98 0.95
N ALA A 32 -7.14 12.23 0.66
CA ALA A 32 -7.11 10.78 0.77
C ALA A 32 -6.13 10.23 -0.26
N SER A 33 -5.20 9.40 0.19
CA SER A 33 -4.24 8.72 -0.68
C SER A 33 -4.55 7.23 -0.68
N VAL A 34 -4.40 6.59 -1.84
CA VAL A 34 -4.51 5.14 -1.99
C VAL A 34 -3.10 4.57 -2.04
N VAL A 35 -2.81 3.58 -1.20
CA VAL A 35 -1.63 2.74 -1.35
C VAL A 35 -2.06 1.44 -2.02
N TYR A 36 -1.38 1.04 -3.08
CA TYR A 36 -1.67 -0.18 -3.81
C TYR A 36 -0.37 -0.82 -4.26
N GLY A 37 -0.37 -2.14 -4.41
CA GLY A 37 0.83 -2.81 -4.88
C GLY A 37 0.69 -4.28 -5.11
N ASP A 38 1.60 -4.78 -5.94
CA ASP A 38 1.83 -6.20 -6.19
C ASP A 38 3.01 -6.65 -5.35
N ILE A 39 2.82 -7.71 -4.58
CA ILE A 39 3.83 -8.22 -3.64
C ILE A 39 4.03 -9.73 -3.77
N CYS A 40 5.22 -10.14 -3.38
CA CYS A 40 5.64 -11.52 -3.19
C CYS A 40 6.09 -11.72 -1.74
N THR A 41 5.92 -12.93 -1.22
CA THR A 41 6.48 -13.36 0.06
C THR A 41 7.77 -14.15 -0.16
N SER A 42 8.49 -14.43 0.93
CA SER A 42 9.72 -15.23 0.87
C SER A 42 9.47 -16.74 0.74
N SER A 43 8.23 -17.22 0.98
CA SER A 43 7.91 -18.64 0.97
C SER A 43 6.43 -18.91 0.66
N ALA A 44 6.13 -20.10 0.10
CA ALA A 44 4.76 -20.53 -0.12
C ALA A 44 3.95 -20.65 1.19
N GLU A 45 4.61 -20.94 2.31
CA GLU A 45 3.99 -20.97 3.63
C GLU A 45 3.51 -19.58 4.06
N ASP A 46 4.33 -18.55 3.85
CA ASP A 46 3.97 -17.17 4.15
C ASP A 46 2.84 -16.66 3.26
N SER A 47 2.83 -17.04 1.98
CA SER A 47 1.72 -16.76 1.08
C SER A 47 0.42 -17.41 1.55
N ALA A 48 0.46 -18.66 2.00
CA ALA A 48 -0.70 -19.36 2.51
C ALA A 48 -1.24 -18.71 3.80
N LYS A 49 -0.34 -18.32 4.72
CA LYS A 49 -0.70 -17.57 5.93
C LYS A 49 -1.36 -16.24 5.59
N LEU A 50 -0.79 -15.46 4.68
CA LEU A 50 -1.39 -14.18 4.28
C LEU A 50 -2.80 -14.34 3.70
N ARG A 51 -3.04 -15.40 2.93
CA ARG A 51 -4.35 -15.70 2.34
C ARG A 51 -5.38 -16.15 3.37
N SER A 52 -4.98 -16.64 4.55
CA SER A 52 -5.91 -17.09 5.59
C SER A 52 -6.26 -16.00 6.62
N LEU A 53 -5.62 -14.85 6.57
CA LEU A 53 -5.89 -13.73 7.48
C LEU A 53 -7.15 -12.97 7.05
N GLU A 54 -8.05 -12.74 8.02
CA GLU A 54 -9.26 -11.95 7.81
C GLU A 54 -9.00 -10.43 7.78
N HIS A 55 -7.96 -9.99 8.49
CA HIS A 55 -7.59 -8.58 8.62
C HIS A 55 -6.14 -8.41 8.22
N LEU A 56 -5.87 -7.44 7.35
CA LEU A 56 -4.55 -7.21 6.78
C LEU A 56 -4.13 -5.78 7.06
N ILE A 57 -2.95 -5.62 7.65
CA ILE A 57 -2.30 -4.33 7.91
C ILE A 57 -0.95 -4.36 7.24
N TYR A 58 -0.77 -3.49 6.24
CA TYR A 58 0.53 -3.27 5.62
C TYR A 58 1.32 -2.27 6.45
N GLN A 59 2.58 -2.59 6.72
CA GLN A 59 3.55 -1.67 7.31
C GLN A 59 4.83 -1.72 6.48
N GLY A 60 5.23 -0.59 5.90
CA GLY A 60 6.43 -0.56 5.08
C GLY A 60 6.53 0.69 4.24
N PHE A 61 7.38 0.64 3.22
CA PHE A 61 7.61 1.76 2.34
C PHE A 61 6.71 1.72 1.11
N CYS A 62 6.34 2.89 0.60
CA CYS A 62 5.69 3.04 -0.69
C CYS A 62 6.30 4.23 -1.43
N TRP A 63 6.16 4.21 -2.76
CA TRP A 63 6.66 5.24 -3.65
C TRP A 63 5.50 6.03 -4.27
N ASP A 64 5.57 7.35 -4.25
CA ASP A 64 4.60 8.17 -4.99
C ASP A 64 5.00 8.34 -6.47
N GLY A 65 4.17 9.07 -7.22
CA GLY A 65 4.42 9.36 -8.64
C GLY A 65 5.62 10.27 -8.90
N GLU A 66 6.16 10.93 -7.89
CA GLU A 66 7.36 11.77 -7.96
C GLU A 66 8.63 10.99 -7.57
N GLY A 67 8.49 9.73 -7.17
CA GLY A 67 9.58 8.88 -6.70
C GLY A 67 10.00 9.19 -5.27
N GLN A 68 9.16 9.86 -4.48
CA GLN A 68 9.39 10.04 -3.05
C GLN A 68 8.98 8.77 -2.30
N GLN A 69 9.84 8.36 -1.37
CA GLN A 69 9.58 7.24 -0.49
C GLN A 69 8.92 7.71 0.81
N SER A 70 7.82 7.05 1.19
CA SER A 70 7.15 7.28 2.47
C SER A 70 6.96 5.97 3.21
N LYS A 71 7.06 6.01 4.54
CA LYS A 71 6.71 4.86 5.39
C LYS A 71 5.26 5.00 5.83
N VAL A 72 4.48 3.93 5.66
CA VAL A 72 3.06 3.89 5.99
C VAL A 72 2.72 2.67 6.83
N GLU A 73 1.65 2.79 7.60
CA GLU A 73 0.97 1.69 8.28
C GLU A 73 -0.52 1.88 8.06
N LEU A 74 -1.17 0.96 7.36
CA LEU A 74 -2.58 1.09 7.04
C LEU A 74 -3.27 -0.27 6.86
N PRO A 75 -4.59 -0.35 7.12
CA PRO A 75 -5.38 -1.51 6.71
C PRO A 75 -5.42 -1.62 5.19
N ILE A 76 -5.33 -2.84 4.69
CA ILE A 76 -5.39 -3.16 3.26
C ILE A 76 -6.45 -4.21 2.98
N GLN A 77 -6.81 -4.33 1.71
CA GLN A 77 -7.65 -5.40 1.17
C GLN A 77 -6.99 -6.00 -0.06
N TRP A 78 -7.17 -7.31 -0.26
CA TRP A 78 -6.75 -7.95 -1.50
C TRP A 78 -7.59 -7.42 -2.66
N ALA A 79 -6.92 -6.83 -3.64
CA ALA A 79 -7.51 -6.48 -4.93
C ALA A 79 -7.53 -7.70 -5.87
N SER A 80 -6.51 -8.55 -5.78
CA SER A 80 -6.39 -9.79 -6.55
C SER A 80 -5.43 -10.75 -5.84
N VAL A 81 -5.70 -12.05 -5.96
CA VAL A 81 -4.86 -13.13 -5.41
C VAL A 81 -4.57 -14.11 -6.54
N GLN A 82 -3.35 -14.09 -7.06
CA GLN A 82 -2.84 -15.07 -8.03
C GLN A 82 -1.80 -15.96 -7.36
N GLU A 83 -1.45 -17.09 -7.99
CA GLU A 83 -0.56 -18.09 -7.38
C GLU A 83 0.77 -17.50 -6.92
N GLU A 84 1.40 -16.65 -7.74
CA GLU A 84 2.72 -16.07 -7.48
C GLU A 84 2.69 -14.59 -7.04
N MET A 85 1.53 -13.93 -7.14
CA MET A 85 1.40 -12.49 -6.95
C MET A 85 0.16 -12.14 -6.13
N LEU A 86 0.35 -11.34 -5.10
CA LEU A 86 -0.73 -10.79 -4.29
C LEU A 86 -0.85 -9.29 -4.58
N SER A 87 -2.02 -8.84 -5.01
CA SER A 87 -2.28 -7.42 -5.26
C SER A 87 -3.17 -6.88 -4.16
N PHE A 88 -2.82 -5.74 -3.57
CA PHE A 88 -3.62 -5.11 -2.52
C PHE A 88 -3.89 -3.64 -2.79
N CYS A 89 -4.88 -3.09 -2.09
CA CYS A 89 -5.09 -1.65 -1.95
C CYS A 89 -5.44 -1.29 -0.50
N GLY A 90 -5.17 -0.05 -0.11
CA GLY A 90 -5.56 0.49 1.18
C GLY A 90 -5.62 2.02 1.12
N LEU A 91 -6.40 2.61 2.02
CA LEU A 91 -6.60 4.05 2.09
C LEU A 91 -5.78 4.63 3.23
N VAL A 92 -5.01 5.66 2.92
CA VAL A 92 -4.43 6.58 3.88
C VAL A 92 -5.44 7.70 4.04
N GLU A 93 -6.10 7.72 5.21
CA GLU A 93 -7.07 8.77 5.51
C GLU A 93 -6.40 10.15 5.41
N ALA A 94 -7.13 11.07 4.77
CA ALA A 94 -6.78 12.47 4.81
C ALA A 94 -6.94 12.95 6.24
N GLU A 95 -6.00 13.74 6.77
CA GLU A 95 -6.13 14.31 8.12
C GLU A 95 -7.54 14.87 8.34
N ASP A 96 -8.22 14.43 9.42
CA ASP A 96 -9.57 14.85 9.79
C ASP A 96 -9.76 16.37 9.77
N SER A 97 -8.67 17.10 10.01
CA SER A 97 -8.61 18.56 9.98
C SER A 97 -9.11 19.15 8.66
N TRP A 98 -8.87 18.53 7.50
CA TRP A 98 -9.39 19.07 6.23
C TRP A 98 -10.91 18.85 6.09
N ILE A 99 -11.43 17.67 6.46
CA ILE A 99 -12.86 17.35 6.40
C ILE A 99 -13.61 18.28 7.34
N LEU A 100 -13.11 18.41 8.57
CA LEU A 100 -13.67 19.29 9.60
C LEU A 100 -13.62 20.76 9.17
N ASN A 101 -12.52 21.21 8.54
CA ASN A 101 -12.43 22.58 8.03
C ASN A 101 -13.34 22.83 6.82
N HIS A 102 -13.51 21.86 5.92
CA HIS A 102 -14.42 21.98 4.78
C HIS A 102 -15.89 21.99 5.20
N LEU A 103 -16.27 21.20 6.20
CA LEU A 103 -17.61 21.23 6.78
C LEU A 103 -17.87 22.54 7.53
N LYS A 104 -16.86 23.08 8.23
CA LYS A 104 -16.95 24.38 8.90
C LYS A 104 -17.04 25.57 7.94
N SER A 105 -16.46 25.49 6.74
CA SER A 105 -16.51 26.59 5.76
C SER A 105 -17.82 26.67 4.97
N ARG A 106 -18.78 25.76 5.21
CA ARG A 106 -20.10 25.74 4.56
C ARG A 106 -21.23 26.32 5.44
N HIS A 107 -20.89 26.90 6.59
CA HIS A 107 -21.80 27.62 7.48
C HIS A 107 -21.44 29.10 7.59
#